data_AF-A0A5J5IC58-F1
#
_entry.id   AF-A0A5J5IC58-F1
#
_cell.length_a   1.000
_cell.length_b   1.000
_cell.length_c   1.000
_cell.angle_alpha   90.00
_cell.angle_beta   90.00
_cell.angle_gamma   90.00
#
_symmetry.space_group_name_H-M   'P 1'
#
loop_
_entity.id
_entity.type
_entity.pdbx_description
1 polymer ?
#
loop_
_entity_poly.entity_id
_entity_poly.type
_entity_poly.pdbx_seq_one_letter_code
_entity_poly.pdbx_strand_id
1 'polypeptide(L)'
;MEKYLFLSTSHDGFGSITAAFIPIRIICNNTLNAALRNRSNSIKIRHTQNAKEHLEEAHKVMGIVNRLSNELGAILNRWSKVRITDEKLKQLIQLAMVPNKEVLTNIKSGNLDELSTAFKNVFDNVYGYTQSAPSQQTATAKGTVFGAYNALTGYFQNVRIYKNEKAKLKSLLFGGTGQLRTQKAFQLCEDFAMKGDSIFLN
;
A
#
# COMPACT_ATOMS: atom_id res chain seq x y z
N MET A 1 -1.03 11.69 -16.90
CA MET A 1 -0.71 10.44 -16.17
C MET A 1 -1.27 9.27 -16.96
N GLU A 2 -0.45 8.26 -17.25
CA GLU A 2 -0.89 7.00 -17.83
C GLU A 2 -1.67 6.18 -16.79
N LYS A 3 -2.76 5.53 -17.21
CA LYS A 3 -3.66 4.74 -16.34
C LYS A 3 -3.51 3.27 -16.72
N TYR A 4 -3.22 2.41 -15.75
CA TYR A 4 -3.02 0.98 -16.00
C TYR A 4 -4.28 0.19 -15.63
N LEU A 5 -4.62 -0.83 -16.44
CA LEU A 5 -5.73 -1.75 -16.20
C LEU A 5 -5.17 -3.10 -15.74
N PHE A 6 -5.47 -3.48 -14.50
CA PHE A 6 -5.21 -4.82 -13.98
C PHE A 6 -6.43 -5.70 -14.26
N LEU A 7 -6.21 -6.84 -14.92
CA LEU A 7 -7.22 -7.86 -15.22
C LEU A 7 -6.82 -9.16 -14.54
N SER A 8 -7.73 -9.75 -13.76
CA SER A 8 -7.58 -11.10 -13.21
C SER A 8 -8.79 -11.93 -13.61
N THR A 9 -8.56 -13.09 -14.21
CA THR A 9 -9.59 -14.07 -14.55
C THR A 9 -9.55 -15.24 -13.57
N SER A 10 -10.68 -15.90 -13.35
CA SER A 10 -10.69 -17.24 -12.76
C SER A 10 -10.45 -18.26 -13.88
N HIS A 11 -9.67 -19.28 -13.59
CA HIS A 11 -9.15 -20.24 -14.59
C HIS A 11 -10.17 -21.36 -14.94
N ASP A 12 -11.43 -21.19 -14.56
CA ASP A 12 -12.51 -22.19 -14.59
C ASP A 12 -13.55 -21.95 -15.71
N GLY A 13 -13.34 -20.95 -16.57
CA GLY A 13 -14.21 -20.67 -17.72
C GLY A 13 -15.60 -20.11 -17.39
N PHE A 14 -15.97 -20.06 -16.10
CA PHE A 14 -17.27 -19.57 -15.62
C PHE A 14 -17.17 -18.36 -14.67
N GLY A 15 -16.00 -18.06 -14.11
CA GLY A 15 -15.90 -16.99 -13.14
C GLY A 15 -15.59 -15.61 -13.73
N SER A 16 -15.89 -14.60 -12.91
CA SER A 16 -15.89 -13.19 -13.27
C SER A 16 -14.49 -12.65 -13.57
N ILE A 17 -14.37 -11.80 -14.60
CA ILE A 17 -13.17 -10.99 -14.81
C ILE A 17 -13.17 -9.87 -13.78
N THR A 18 -12.13 -9.80 -12.96
CA THR A 18 -11.90 -8.68 -12.05
C THR A 18 -11.00 -7.66 -12.72
N ALA A 19 -11.58 -6.52 -13.07
CA ALA A 19 -10.85 -5.36 -13.58
C ALA A 19 -10.62 -4.35 -12.45
N ALA A 20 -9.37 -3.96 -12.23
CA ALA A 20 -8.98 -2.89 -11.29
C ALA A 20 -8.04 -1.91 -12.00
N PHE A 21 -8.39 -0.62 -12.06
CA PHE A 21 -7.48 0.37 -12.65
C PHE A 21 -6.59 1.00 -11.58
N ILE A 22 -5.29 1.03 -11.82
CA ILE A 22 -4.29 1.62 -10.93
C ILE A 22 -3.72 2.87 -11.58
N PRO A 23 -3.92 4.05 -10.98
CA PRO A 23 -3.18 5.22 -11.39
C PRO A 23 -1.78 5.16 -10.81
N ILE A 24 -0.81 5.55 -11.64
CA ILE A 24 0.61 5.78 -11.33
C ILE A 24 1.54 4.59 -11.67
N ARG A 25 2.52 4.89 -12.54
CA ARG A 25 3.64 4.05 -12.98
C ARG A 25 4.36 3.43 -11.79
N ILE A 26 4.35 2.09 -11.69
CA ILE A 26 5.12 1.21 -10.77
C ILE A 26 5.57 1.88 -9.47
N ILE A 27 4.66 2.55 -8.78
CA ILE A 27 4.80 2.87 -7.36
C ILE A 27 3.52 2.34 -6.71
N CYS A 28 3.48 1.00 -6.82
CA CYS A 28 2.68 -0.06 -6.20
C CYS A 28 1.15 -0.01 -6.26
N ASN A 29 0.56 -1.16 -6.68
CA ASN A 29 -0.86 -1.54 -6.52
C ASN A 29 -1.43 -1.28 -5.12
N ASN A 30 -0.57 -1.21 -4.10
CA ASN A 30 -0.92 -0.96 -2.70
C ASN A 30 -1.47 0.45 -2.44
N THR A 31 -1.00 1.44 -3.20
CA THR A 31 -1.40 2.84 -3.05
C THR A 31 -2.87 3.05 -3.43
N LEU A 32 -3.34 2.35 -4.47
CA LEU A 32 -4.75 2.31 -4.84
C LEU A 32 -5.59 1.66 -3.74
N ASN A 33 -5.22 0.48 -3.24
CA ASN A 33 -5.95 -0.21 -2.17
C ASN A 33 -6.05 0.61 -0.87
N ALA A 34 -5.11 1.53 -0.65
CA ALA A 34 -5.11 2.41 0.50
C ALA A 34 -5.96 3.67 0.30
N ALA A 35 -5.99 4.25 -0.90
CA ALA A 35 -6.92 5.33 -1.26
C ALA A 35 -8.39 4.87 -1.24
N LEU A 36 -8.63 3.56 -1.40
CA LEU A 36 -9.93 2.95 -1.58
C LEU A 36 -10.67 2.56 -0.29
N ARG A 37 -10.36 3.16 0.86
CA ARG A 37 -10.87 2.77 2.19
C ARG A 37 -12.38 2.44 2.29
N ASN A 38 -13.23 2.89 1.36
CA ASN A 38 -14.68 2.64 1.36
C ASN A 38 -15.31 2.31 -0.02
N ARG A 39 -14.55 1.92 -1.06
CA ARG A 39 -15.15 1.59 -2.38
C ARG A 39 -14.62 0.30 -3.00
N SER A 40 -15.52 -0.59 -3.42
CA SER A 40 -15.21 -1.78 -4.20
C SER A 40 -14.85 -1.40 -5.64
N ASN A 41 -13.57 -1.36 -5.97
CA ASN A 41 -13.10 -1.09 -7.35
C ASN A 41 -12.80 -2.37 -8.14
N SER A 42 -13.23 -3.52 -7.65
CA SER A 42 -13.32 -4.74 -8.44
C SER A 42 -14.72 -4.81 -9.03
N ILE A 43 -14.89 -4.55 -10.32
CA ILE A 43 -16.09 -5.04 -11.00
C ILE A 43 -15.85 -6.49 -11.33
N LYS A 44 -16.77 -7.35 -10.87
CA LYS A 44 -16.88 -8.72 -11.32
C LYS A 44 -17.70 -8.70 -12.60
N ILE A 45 -17.02 -8.64 -13.73
CA ILE A 45 -17.68 -8.71 -15.02
C ILE A 45 -18.06 -10.18 -15.24
N ARG A 46 -19.36 -10.48 -15.26
CA ARG A 46 -19.85 -11.81 -15.65
C ARG A 46 -19.59 -12.04 -17.13
N HIS A 47 -19.31 -13.27 -17.51
CA HIS A 47 -19.18 -13.66 -18.91
C HIS A 47 -20.59 -13.72 -19.56
N THR A 48 -21.18 -12.56 -19.88
CA THR A 48 -22.47 -12.45 -20.58
C THR A 48 -22.28 -11.81 -21.96
N GLN A 49 -23.13 -12.16 -22.93
CA GLN A 49 -23.00 -11.80 -24.35
C GLN A 49 -23.17 -10.30 -24.67
N ASN A 50 -23.55 -9.43 -23.72
CA ASN A 50 -23.98 -8.07 -24.03
C ASN A 50 -22.85 -7.01 -23.91
N ALA A 51 -22.15 -6.74 -25.02
CA ALA A 51 -21.04 -5.78 -25.11
C ALA A 51 -21.36 -4.35 -24.63
N LYS A 52 -22.62 -3.92 -24.68
CA LYS A 52 -23.03 -2.56 -24.29
C LYS A 52 -23.01 -2.36 -22.77
N GLU A 53 -23.49 -3.34 -22.01
CA GLU A 53 -23.46 -3.33 -20.54
C GLU A 53 -22.01 -3.32 -20.03
N HIS A 54 -21.12 -4.08 -20.67
CA HIS A 54 -19.68 -4.07 -20.39
C HIS A 54 -19.05 -2.68 -20.55
N LEU A 55 -19.43 -1.94 -21.59
CA LEU A 55 -18.89 -0.61 -21.88
C LEU A 55 -19.37 0.43 -20.86
N GLU A 56 -20.65 0.37 -20.46
CA GLU A 56 -21.22 1.26 -19.45
C GLU A 56 -20.62 1.01 -18.06
N GLU A 57 -20.41 -0.25 -17.67
CA GLU A 57 -19.72 -0.61 -16.43
C GLU A 57 -18.27 -0.12 -16.43
N ALA A 58 -17.54 -0.36 -17.53
CA ALA A 58 -16.17 0.13 -17.68
C ALA A 58 -16.08 1.65 -17.58
N HIS A 59 -17.02 2.39 -18.19
CA HIS A 59 -17.07 3.86 -18.13
C HIS A 59 -17.29 4.38 -16.71
N LYS A 60 -18.21 3.75 -15.94
CA LYS A 60 -18.44 4.09 -14.53
C LYS A 60 -17.18 3.89 -13.69
N VAL A 61 -16.47 2.78 -13.89
CA VAL A 61 -15.20 2.49 -13.19
C VAL A 61 -14.16 3.53 -13.54
N MET A 62 -14.00 3.86 -14.83
CA MET A 62 -13.04 4.87 -15.28
C MET A 62 -13.31 6.23 -14.63
N GLY A 63 -14.57 6.63 -14.47
CA GLY A 63 -14.96 7.84 -13.74
C GLY A 63 -14.53 7.82 -12.27
N ILE A 64 -14.81 6.72 -11.57
CA ILE A 64 -14.43 6.53 -10.15
C ILE A 64 -12.91 6.58 -10.00
N VAL A 65 -12.19 5.85 -10.85
CA VAL A 65 -10.72 5.79 -10.84
C VAL A 65 -10.13 7.16 -11.11
N ASN A 66 -10.66 7.91 -12.07
CA ASN A 66 -10.14 9.24 -12.39
C ASN A 66 -10.23 10.19 -11.20
N ARG A 67 -11.35 10.18 -10.48
CA ARG A 67 -11.52 10.99 -9.26
C ARG A 67 -10.51 10.58 -8.17
N LEU A 68 -10.42 9.28 -7.88
CA LEU A 68 -9.50 8.76 -6.88
C LEU A 68 -8.03 9.01 -7.23
N SER A 69 -7.69 8.96 -8.52
CA SER A 69 -6.33 9.25 -9.00
C SER A 69 -5.92 10.68 -8.66
N ASN A 70 -6.85 11.63 -8.83
CA ASN A 70 -6.61 13.04 -8.54
C ASN A 70 -6.48 13.26 -7.02
N GLU A 71 -7.40 12.68 -6.23
CA GLU A 71 -7.35 12.76 -4.76
C GLU A 71 -6.05 12.17 -4.21
N LEU A 72 -5.68 10.97 -4.68
CA LEU A 72 -4.46 10.31 -4.26
C LEU A 72 -3.21 11.09 -4.72
N GLY A 73 -3.21 11.60 -5.95
CA GLY A 73 -2.13 12.45 -6.46
C GLY A 73 -1.90 13.67 -5.57
N ALA A 74 -2.97 14.32 -5.11
CA ALA A 74 -2.88 15.45 -4.18
C ALA A 74 -2.28 15.03 -2.83
N ILE A 75 -2.71 13.89 -2.27
CA ILE A 75 -2.18 13.35 -1.00
C ILE A 75 -0.67 13.05 -1.13
N LEU A 76 -0.26 12.32 -2.17
CA LEU A 76 1.14 11.94 -2.36
C LEU A 76 2.04 13.15 -2.64
N ASN A 77 1.56 14.12 -3.41
CA ASN A 77 2.26 15.39 -3.65
C ASN A 77 2.42 16.23 -2.38
N ARG A 78 1.49 16.11 -1.43
CA ARG A 78 1.64 16.71 -0.11
C ARG A 78 2.66 15.95 0.71
N TRP A 79 2.60 14.62 0.74
CA TRP A 79 3.54 13.79 1.50
C TRP A 79 5.00 13.94 1.04
N SER A 80 5.24 14.23 -0.24
CA SER A 80 6.60 14.50 -0.74
C SER A 80 7.19 15.81 -0.23
N LYS A 81 6.38 16.69 0.38
CA LYS A 81 6.79 17.95 0.99
C LYS A 81 6.91 17.88 2.51
N VAL A 82 6.33 16.85 3.15
CA VAL A 82 6.40 16.66 4.60
C VAL A 82 7.65 15.87 4.95
N ARG A 83 8.51 16.45 5.78
CA ARG A 83 9.74 15.80 6.26
C ARG A 83 9.45 14.85 7.42
N ILE A 84 10.19 13.74 7.45
CA ILE A 84 10.17 12.76 8.53
C ILE A 84 11.62 12.45 8.93
N THR A 85 11.90 12.45 10.23
CA THR A 85 13.23 12.09 10.74
C THR A 85 13.38 10.56 10.79
N ASP A 86 14.62 10.08 10.84
CA ASP A 86 14.91 8.65 10.90
C ASP A 86 14.27 7.98 12.14
N GLU A 87 14.25 8.67 13.28
CA GLU A 87 13.60 8.17 14.50
C GLU A 87 12.10 7.95 14.31
N LYS A 88 11.40 8.93 13.72
CA LYS A 88 9.96 8.84 13.46
C LYS A 88 9.65 7.86 12.35
N LEU A 89 10.52 7.73 11.36
CA LEU A 89 10.42 6.70 10.33
C LEU A 89 10.48 5.30 10.95
N LYS A 90 11.42 5.04 11.88
CA LYS A 90 11.52 3.76 12.58
C LYS A 90 10.23 3.46 13.36
N GLN A 91 9.71 4.42 14.12
CA GLN A 91 8.45 4.25 14.84
C GLN A 91 7.27 3.96 13.90
N LEU A 92 7.19 4.67 12.77
CA LEU A 92 6.15 4.48 11.76
C LEU A 92 6.23 3.06 11.16
N ILE A 93 7.44 2.58 10.82
CA ILE A 93 7.65 1.22 10.30
C ILE A 93 7.21 0.17 11.32
N GLN A 94 7.61 0.33 12.58
CA GLN A 94 7.22 -0.59 13.66
C GLN A 94 5.70 -0.70 13.77
N LEU A 95 4.99 0.45 13.84
CA LEU A 95 3.53 0.50 13.95
C LEU A 95 2.81 -0.03 12.71
N ALA A 96 3.35 0.21 11.52
CA ALA A 96 2.78 -0.28 10.27
C ALA A 96 2.90 -1.81 10.13
N MET A 97 3.97 -2.41 10.68
CA MET A 97 4.28 -3.83 10.53
C MET A 97 3.70 -4.75 11.61
N VAL A 98 3.09 -4.19 12.67
CA VAL A 98 2.52 -4.91 13.83
C VAL A 98 1.69 -6.14 13.43
N PRO A 99 2.15 -7.39 13.64
CA PRO A 99 1.42 -8.57 13.21
C PRO A 99 0.14 -8.82 14.02
N ASN A 100 0.16 -8.51 15.32
CA ASN A 100 -0.90 -8.81 16.29
C ASN A 100 -0.88 -7.78 17.44
N LYS A 101 -1.85 -7.88 18.36
CA LYS A 101 -1.97 -6.92 19.49
C LYS A 101 -0.82 -7.02 20.50
N GLU A 102 -0.27 -8.20 20.71
CA GLU A 102 0.85 -8.41 21.63
C GLU A 102 2.09 -7.61 21.22
N VAL A 103 2.46 -7.68 19.94
CA VAL A 103 3.57 -6.88 19.40
C VAL A 103 3.29 -5.37 19.53
N LEU A 104 2.04 -4.93 19.35
CA LEU A 104 1.68 -3.53 19.56
C LEU A 104 1.92 -3.11 21.02
N THR A 105 1.50 -3.94 21.98
CA THR A 105 1.70 -3.69 23.40
C THR A 105 3.18 -3.62 23.73
N ASN A 106 3.99 -4.57 23.25
CA ASN A 106 5.44 -4.57 23.50
C ASN A 106 6.13 -3.32 22.94
N ILE A 107 5.75 -2.87 21.73
CA ILE A 107 6.27 -1.62 21.15
C ILE A 107 5.91 -0.41 22.01
N LYS A 108 4.64 -0.30 22.44
CA LYS A 108 4.16 0.82 23.26
C LYS A 108 4.79 0.86 24.65
N SER A 109 5.03 -0.30 25.24
CA SER A 109 5.66 -0.42 26.56
C SER A 109 7.18 -0.33 26.52
N GLY A 110 7.80 -0.20 25.34
CA GLY A 110 9.26 -0.15 25.20
C GLY A 110 9.96 -1.51 25.33
N ASN A 111 9.22 -2.61 25.40
CA ASN A 111 9.74 -3.98 25.53
C ASN A 111 10.22 -4.53 24.18
N LEU A 112 11.20 -3.86 23.56
CA LEU A 112 11.69 -4.21 22.22
C LEU A 112 12.45 -5.55 22.18
N ASP A 113 12.97 -5.99 23.32
CA ASP A 113 13.68 -7.27 23.44
C ASP A 113 12.75 -8.47 23.26
N GLU A 114 11.49 -8.34 23.72
CA GLU A 114 10.41 -9.33 23.57
C GLU A 114 9.90 -9.48 22.13
N LEU A 115 10.35 -8.62 21.21
CA LEU A 115 9.97 -8.73 19.81
C LEU A 115 10.66 -9.92 19.14
N SER A 116 9.86 -10.79 18.50
CA SER A 116 10.38 -11.93 17.75
C SER A 116 11.44 -11.52 16.72
N THR A 117 12.43 -12.38 16.51
CA THR A 117 13.44 -12.22 15.45
C THR A 117 12.79 -12.04 14.08
N ALA A 118 11.68 -12.73 13.81
CA ALA A 118 10.93 -12.57 12.57
C ALA A 118 10.43 -11.12 12.36
N PHE A 119 9.93 -10.47 13.41
CA PHE A 119 9.50 -9.08 13.34
C PHE A 119 10.69 -8.13 13.15
N LYS A 120 11.78 -8.32 13.92
CA LYS A 120 13.02 -7.55 13.79
C LYS A 120 13.57 -7.62 12.36
N ASN A 121 13.62 -8.82 11.77
CA ASN A 121 14.03 -9.01 10.39
C ASN A 121 13.13 -8.29 9.38
N VAL A 122 11.80 -8.28 9.58
CA VAL A 122 10.88 -7.52 8.71
C VAL A 122 11.17 -6.03 8.80
N PHE A 123 11.32 -5.51 10.03
CA PHE A 123 11.68 -4.12 10.26
C PHE A 123 13.00 -3.74 9.58
N ASP A 124 14.06 -4.53 9.77
CA ASP A 124 15.37 -4.28 9.20
C ASP A 124 15.35 -4.30 7.67
N ASN A 125 14.58 -5.21 7.07
CA ASN A 125 14.42 -5.26 5.62
C ASN A 125 13.68 -4.02 5.08
N VAL A 126 12.63 -3.56 5.75
CA VAL A 126 11.91 -2.34 5.35
C VAL A 126 12.82 -1.13 5.51
N TYR A 127 13.47 -0.98 6.67
CA TYR A 127 14.36 0.14 6.94
C TYR A 127 15.57 0.13 6.00
N GLY A 128 16.18 -1.02 5.77
CA GLY A 128 17.26 -1.19 4.79
C GLY A 128 16.84 -0.78 3.37
N TYR A 129 15.60 -1.08 2.96
CA TYR A 129 15.06 -0.64 1.68
C TYR A 129 14.95 0.90 1.58
N THR A 130 14.64 1.60 2.68
CA THR A 130 14.63 3.08 2.71
C THR A 130 16.01 3.67 2.39
N GLN A 131 17.08 2.99 2.81
CA GLN A 131 18.46 3.48 2.71
C GLN A 131 19.15 3.08 1.41
N SER A 132 18.81 1.90 0.87
CA SER A 132 19.55 1.29 -0.24
C SER A 132 18.85 1.40 -1.60
N ALA A 133 17.52 1.48 -1.64
CA ALA A 133 16.80 1.45 -2.91
C ALA A 133 16.97 2.78 -3.67
N PRO A 134 17.37 2.77 -4.96
CA PRO A 134 17.54 4.00 -5.74
C PRO A 134 16.28 4.87 -5.78
N SER A 135 15.10 4.25 -5.80
CA SER A 135 13.80 4.95 -5.78
C SER A 135 13.58 5.76 -4.49
N GLN A 136 14.20 5.34 -3.37
CA GLN A 136 14.12 6.01 -2.08
C GLN A 136 15.14 7.15 -1.91
N GLN A 137 16.17 7.18 -2.76
CA GLN A 137 17.21 8.22 -2.72
C GLN A 137 16.86 9.47 -3.54
N THR A 138 15.69 9.47 -4.22
CA THR A 138 15.21 10.63 -4.97
C THR A 138 14.86 11.80 -4.04
N ALA A 139 14.97 13.04 -4.53
CA ALA A 139 14.64 14.25 -3.75
C ALA A 139 13.20 14.25 -3.22
N THR A 140 12.27 13.64 -3.96
CA THR A 140 10.85 13.52 -3.59
C THR A 140 10.58 12.45 -2.53
N ALA A 141 11.46 11.46 -2.38
CA ALA A 141 11.27 10.33 -1.47
C ALA A 141 12.14 10.47 -0.20
N LYS A 142 13.42 10.77 -0.35
CA LYS A 142 14.39 10.75 0.75
C LYS A 142 13.99 11.69 1.88
N GLY A 143 13.81 11.13 3.08
CA GLY A 143 13.42 11.88 4.28
C GLY A 143 12.04 12.52 4.21
N THR A 144 11.13 11.96 3.41
CA THR A 144 9.74 12.43 3.29
C THR A 144 8.75 11.35 3.69
N VAL A 145 7.53 11.75 4.04
CA VAL A 145 6.43 10.81 4.29
C VAL A 145 6.12 9.98 3.05
N PHE A 146 6.28 10.55 1.86
CA PHE A 146 6.13 9.83 0.59
C PHE A 146 7.15 8.69 0.47
N GLY A 147 8.42 8.94 0.80
CA GLY A 147 9.45 7.90 0.87
C GLY A 147 9.14 6.84 1.92
N ALA A 148 8.73 7.24 3.12
CA ALA A 148 8.33 6.32 4.18
C ALA A 148 7.25 5.33 3.70
N TYR A 149 6.19 5.85 3.09
CA TYR A 149 5.14 5.02 2.52
C TYR A 149 5.64 4.11 1.39
N ASN A 150 6.43 4.65 0.46
CA ASN A 150 6.97 3.89 -0.67
C ASN A 150 7.94 2.79 -0.24
N ALA A 151 8.64 2.96 0.87
CA ALA A 151 9.51 1.92 1.39
C ALA A 151 8.70 0.76 1.98
N LEU A 152 7.63 1.06 2.72
CA LEU A 152 6.72 0.07 3.29
C LEU A 152 6.04 -0.76 2.19
N THR A 153 5.54 -0.10 1.15
CA THR A 153 4.94 -0.79 0.01
C THR A 153 5.97 -1.47 -0.87
N GLY A 154 7.13 -0.85 -1.07
CA GLY A 154 8.26 -1.37 -1.82
C GLY A 154 8.84 -2.65 -1.23
N TYR A 155 8.85 -2.79 0.10
CA TYR A 155 9.22 -4.02 0.78
C TYR A 155 8.33 -5.19 0.33
N PHE A 156 7.01 -5.06 0.40
CA PHE A 156 6.09 -6.12 -0.04
C PHE A 156 6.16 -6.38 -1.55
N GLN A 157 6.52 -5.38 -2.34
CA GLN A 157 6.59 -5.54 -3.79
C GLN A 157 7.92 -6.17 -4.24
N ASN A 158 9.04 -5.79 -3.64
CA ASN A 158 10.38 -5.99 -4.20
C ASN A 158 11.31 -6.81 -3.30
N VAL A 159 11.09 -6.80 -1.98
CA VAL A 159 12.02 -7.42 -1.00
C VAL A 159 11.45 -8.71 -0.44
N ARG A 160 10.16 -8.71 -0.08
CA ARG A 160 9.52 -9.88 0.50
C ARG A 160 9.49 -11.02 -0.50
N ILE A 161 9.99 -12.18 -0.08
CA ILE A 161 9.97 -13.40 -0.86
C ILE A 161 8.59 -14.06 -0.71
N TYR A 162 8.04 -14.49 -1.85
CA TYR A 162 6.77 -15.21 -1.92
C TYR A 162 6.99 -16.56 -2.59
N LYS A 163 6.19 -17.55 -2.21
CA LYS A 163 6.25 -18.91 -2.80
C LYS A 163 6.06 -18.90 -4.33
N ASN A 164 5.19 -18.02 -4.82
CA ASN A 164 4.90 -17.82 -6.23
C ASN A 164 4.15 -16.49 -6.44
N GLU A 165 3.95 -16.11 -7.69
CA GLU A 165 3.24 -14.88 -8.06
C GLU A 165 1.80 -14.84 -7.57
N LYS A 166 1.09 -15.98 -7.57
CA LYS A 166 -0.29 -16.06 -7.04
C LYS A 166 -0.34 -15.75 -5.54
N ALA A 167 0.63 -16.23 -4.77
CA ALA A 167 0.75 -15.91 -3.35
C ALA A 167 1.10 -14.44 -3.11
N LYS A 168 1.98 -13.86 -3.95
CA LYS A 168 2.27 -12.41 -3.94
C LYS A 168 1.02 -11.59 -4.23
N LEU A 169 0.29 -11.93 -5.29
CA LEU A 169 -0.94 -11.27 -5.68
C LEU A 169 -1.99 -11.31 -4.56
N LYS A 170 -2.22 -12.50 -3.98
CA LYS A 170 -3.11 -12.67 -2.82
C LYS A 170 -2.69 -11.80 -1.64
N SER A 171 -1.39 -11.72 -1.36
CA SER A 171 -0.85 -10.89 -0.29
C SER A 171 -1.15 -9.40 -0.49
N LEU A 172 -1.03 -8.90 -1.72
CA LEU A 172 -1.11 -7.47 -2.04
C LEU A 172 -2.54 -6.97 -2.34
N LEU A 173 -3.43 -7.84 -2.85
CA LEU A 173 -4.73 -7.41 -3.40
C LEU A 173 -5.97 -8.07 -2.78
N PHE A 174 -5.87 -9.26 -2.18
CA PHE A 174 -7.04 -10.07 -1.81
C PHE A 174 -7.14 -10.30 -0.29
N GLY A 175 -7.07 -9.21 0.48
CA GLY A 175 -7.16 -9.21 1.94
C GLY A 175 -5.94 -9.77 2.65
N GLY A 176 -4.83 -9.98 1.92
CA GLY A 176 -3.62 -10.55 2.48
C GLY A 176 -2.80 -9.56 3.33
N THR A 177 -1.74 -10.08 3.94
CA THR A 177 -0.88 -9.30 4.85
C THR A 177 -0.32 -8.04 4.20
N GLY A 178 0.15 -8.10 2.95
CA GLY A 178 0.68 -6.92 2.25
C GLY A 178 -0.34 -5.81 2.14
N GLN A 179 -1.58 -6.13 1.76
CA GLN A 179 -2.67 -5.16 1.70
C GLN A 179 -2.96 -4.54 3.07
N LEU A 180 -3.13 -5.36 4.11
CA LEU A 180 -3.47 -4.87 5.45
C LEU A 180 -2.39 -3.94 6.01
N ARG A 181 -1.11 -4.30 5.83
CA ARG A 181 0.02 -3.51 6.34
C ARG A 181 0.23 -2.23 5.56
N THR A 182 0.05 -2.25 4.25
CA THR A 182 0.16 -1.05 3.41
C THR A 182 -1.03 -0.10 3.58
N GLN A 183 -2.22 -0.64 3.85
CA GLN A 183 -3.35 0.18 4.29
C GLN A 183 -3.06 0.85 5.63
N LYS A 184 -2.57 0.11 6.63
CA LYS A 184 -2.19 0.68 7.93
C LYS A 184 -1.10 1.75 7.78
N ALA A 185 -0.08 1.48 6.97
CA ALA A 185 0.99 2.42 6.63
C ALA A 185 0.44 3.72 6.05
N PHE A 186 -0.52 3.64 5.12
CA PHE A 186 -1.15 4.83 4.56
C PHE A 186 -1.86 5.66 5.62
N GLN A 187 -2.56 5.01 6.57
CA GLN A 187 -3.23 5.73 7.66
C GLN A 187 -2.22 6.47 8.52
N LEU A 188 -1.14 5.79 8.93
CA LEU A 188 -0.09 6.39 9.74
C LEU A 188 0.62 7.53 9.01
N CYS A 189 0.89 7.38 7.71
CA CYS A 189 1.49 8.42 6.89
C CYS A 189 0.57 9.64 6.76
N GLU A 190 -0.73 9.43 6.54
CA GLU A 190 -1.69 10.52 6.48
C GLU A 190 -1.83 11.23 7.83
N ASP A 191 -1.98 10.46 8.91
CA ASP A 191 -2.08 11.02 10.26
C ASP A 191 -0.79 11.80 10.60
N PHE A 192 0.39 11.28 10.28
CA PHE A 192 1.67 11.98 10.48
C PHE A 192 1.75 13.25 9.63
N ALA A 193 1.33 13.19 8.36
CA ALA A 193 1.35 14.35 7.48
C ALA A 193 0.40 15.47 7.97
N MET A 194 -0.69 15.12 8.66
CA MET A 194 -1.68 16.07 9.18
C MET A 194 -1.36 16.57 10.60
N LYS A 195 -0.81 15.71 11.46
CA LYS A 195 -0.69 15.96 12.91
C LYS A 195 0.76 15.96 13.40
N GLY A 196 1.72 15.62 12.54
CA GLY A 196 3.13 15.49 12.90
C GLY A 196 3.36 14.41 13.95
N ASP A 197 4.26 14.70 14.89
CA ASP A 197 4.71 13.75 15.91
C ASP A 197 3.63 13.34 16.92
N SER A 198 2.52 14.08 16.99
CA SER A 198 1.46 13.81 17.97
C SER A 198 0.82 12.42 17.77
N ILE A 199 1.00 11.80 16.60
CA ILE A 199 0.47 10.45 16.33
C ILE A 199 1.16 9.37 17.17
N PHE A 200 2.35 9.67 17.70
CA PHE A 200 3.15 8.78 18.54
C PHE A 200 2.95 9.06 20.04
N LEU A 201 2.26 10.15 20.39
CA LEU A 201 1.89 10.48 21.76
C LEU A 201 0.59 9.73 22.11
N ASN A 202 0.70 8.45 22.47
CA ASN A 202 -0.39 7.63 23.01
C ASN A 202 0.13 6.44 23.82
#